data_AF-A0A819F7M2-F1
#
_entry.id   AF-A0A819F7M2-F1
#
_cell.length_a   1.000
_cell.length_b   1.000
_cell.length_c   1.000
_cell.angle_alpha   90.00
_cell.angle_beta   90.00
_cell.angle_gamma   90.00
#
_symmetry.space_group_name_H-M   'P 1'
#
loop_
_entity.id
_entity.type
_entity.pdbx_description
1 polymer ?
#
loop_
_entity_poly.entity_id
_entity_poly.type
_entity_poly.pdbx_seq_one_letter_code
_entity_poly.pdbx_strand_id
1 'polypeptide(L)'
;MLFWLLDNLDTKEDDIIYIGLMETLEKQFDLTQTLKTEYPKRTFQFILIDFETRGAAETLFIILQSMSKDRLERKTISLDCDTIYLKPIIDQFRQLPDNMNASFFFEDNGGKPIYSYLKLNENLFITDVCEKIMISTHANTGAYAFRSASILKQYCIQLLDDAVGYSGEYYTTNIIKLMLNNQEIFVGVEVNFDDFICVGTPDQLNQFLNKLKTQQNSINIRKMRFCFDLDNTLVSYPIKHGDYNSVEPKIQNIQLIQEFHSAGHYIIIQTARRMKTHQENVGRVIADIARITIETLTKFDIPYDELIFGKPYADVYIDDSAIHALIDTTKEIGWLLDDTIENGQIKRAIKGFISTRHFHTIEQLDNLIIKSSSTDYLKSEIYFYENIPSSISDLFPKLNRIETNQVAGISSIIMERIYGVTFSHLFTNLCLTDGRLIKLLLSLKRVHLSSSKDSIDLKEIIYANYSKKMFSRFNQFSEIYQKLDKYFQSSIISSEE
;
A
#
# COMPACT_ATOMS: atom_id res chain seq x y z
N MET A 1 -8.79 -6.11 -6.11
CA MET A 1 -9.61 -5.01 -5.56
C MET A 1 -9.56 -3.79 -6.48
N LEU A 2 -8.39 -3.17 -6.69
CA LEU A 2 -8.25 -2.00 -7.56
C LEU A 2 -8.88 -2.15 -8.96
N PHE A 3 -8.66 -3.28 -9.64
CA PHE A 3 -9.28 -3.53 -10.95
C PHE A 3 -10.81 -3.53 -10.88
N TRP A 4 -11.42 -4.18 -9.87
CA TRP A 4 -12.87 -4.16 -9.66
C TRP A 4 -13.41 -2.75 -9.44
N LEU A 5 -12.70 -1.91 -8.68
CA LEU A 5 -13.08 -0.50 -8.55
C LEU A 5 -13.03 0.18 -9.93
N LEU A 6 -11.90 0.11 -10.63
CA LEU A 6 -11.69 0.77 -11.91
C LEU A 6 -12.68 0.33 -12.98
N ASP A 7 -12.95 -0.97 -13.11
CA ASP A 7 -13.90 -1.53 -14.07
C ASP A 7 -15.29 -0.88 -13.99
N ASN A 8 -15.67 -0.38 -12.81
CA ASN A 8 -16.97 0.25 -12.57
C ASN A 8 -16.94 1.79 -12.51
N LEU A 9 -15.78 2.42 -12.70
CA LEU A 9 -15.68 3.89 -12.80
C LEU A 9 -15.84 4.35 -14.26
N ASP A 10 -16.88 5.13 -14.54
CA ASP A 10 -17.10 5.73 -15.86
C ASP A 10 -16.38 7.08 -15.99
N THR A 11 -15.12 7.06 -16.44
CA THR A 11 -14.28 8.25 -16.67
C THR A 11 -14.44 8.81 -18.07
N LYS A 12 -14.44 10.14 -18.19
CA LYS A 12 -14.40 10.89 -19.47
C LYS A 12 -12.95 11.23 -19.84
N GLU A 13 -12.73 11.67 -21.09
CA GLU A 13 -11.38 11.96 -21.62
C GLU A 13 -10.59 12.99 -20.78
N ASP A 14 -11.27 13.99 -20.22
CA ASP A 14 -10.65 15.04 -19.40
C ASP A 14 -10.40 14.64 -17.94
N ASP A 15 -10.93 13.49 -17.52
CA ASP A 15 -10.75 12.98 -16.16
C ASP A 15 -9.36 12.36 -16.01
N ILE A 16 -8.74 12.59 -14.85
CA ILE A 16 -7.44 12.03 -14.50
C ILE A 16 -7.59 11.23 -13.21
N ILE A 17 -7.16 9.98 -13.24
CA ILE A 17 -7.10 9.12 -12.06
C ILE A 17 -5.70 9.25 -11.45
N TYR A 18 -5.64 9.77 -10.22
CA TYR A 18 -4.41 9.83 -9.45
C TYR A 18 -4.32 8.61 -8.52
N ILE A 19 -3.19 7.90 -8.53
CA ILE A 19 -2.95 6.73 -7.70
C ILE A 19 -1.66 6.92 -6.91
N GLY A 20 -1.78 6.99 -5.58
CA GLY A 20 -0.64 6.84 -4.67
C GLY A 20 -0.29 5.36 -4.55
N LEU A 21 0.92 4.98 -4.92
CA LEU A 21 1.35 3.59 -5.01
C LEU A 21 2.65 3.36 -4.26
N MET A 22 2.72 2.35 -3.40
CA MET A 22 3.98 2.00 -2.74
C MET A 22 5.02 1.52 -3.76
N GLU A 23 6.25 2.03 -3.67
CA GLU A 23 7.33 1.69 -4.58
C GLU A 23 7.67 0.18 -4.54
N THR A 24 7.48 -0.47 -3.38
CA THR A 24 7.65 -1.91 -3.24
C THR A 24 6.64 -2.71 -4.05
N LEU A 25 5.37 -2.27 -4.08
CA LEU A 25 4.32 -2.89 -4.88
C LEU A 25 4.57 -2.68 -6.36
N GLU A 26 5.00 -1.48 -6.76
CA GLU A 26 5.37 -1.21 -8.15
C GLU A 26 6.51 -2.11 -8.63
N LYS A 27 7.59 -2.24 -7.84
CA LYS A 27 8.71 -3.13 -8.18
C LYS A 27 8.32 -4.60 -8.26
N GLN A 28 7.32 -5.01 -7.48
CA GLN A 28 6.89 -6.40 -7.40
C GLN A 28 5.92 -6.77 -8.52
N PHE A 29 5.04 -5.84 -8.92
CA PHE A 29 3.87 -6.15 -9.75
C PHE A 29 3.75 -5.30 -11.02
N ASP A 30 4.63 -4.31 -11.24
CA ASP A 30 4.60 -3.39 -12.39
C ASP A 30 3.18 -2.84 -12.67
N LEU A 31 2.54 -2.34 -11.60
CA LEU A 31 1.13 -1.96 -11.63
C LEU A 31 0.90 -0.76 -12.55
N THR A 32 1.84 0.17 -12.63
CA THR A 32 1.75 1.30 -13.57
C THR A 32 1.56 0.83 -15.01
N GLN A 33 2.43 -0.08 -15.46
CA GLN A 33 2.38 -0.56 -16.84
C GLN A 33 1.16 -1.44 -17.08
N THR A 34 0.83 -2.30 -16.11
CA THR A 34 -0.35 -3.16 -16.16
C THR A 34 -1.63 -2.33 -16.31
N LEU A 35 -1.83 -1.31 -15.48
CA LEU A 35 -3.02 -0.46 -15.52
C LEU A 35 -3.14 0.36 -16.81
N LYS A 36 -2.02 0.90 -17.32
CA LYS A 36 -2.01 1.62 -18.60
C LYS A 36 -2.35 0.71 -19.78
N THR A 37 -1.89 -0.54 -19.74
CA THR A 37 -2.16 -1.53 -20.78
C THR A 37 -3.61 -1.99 -20.76
N GLU A 38 -4.16 -2.24 -19.57
CA GLU A 38 -5.54 -2.69 -19.39
C GLU A 38 -6.58 -1.60 -19.65
N TYR A 39 -6.26 -0.35 -19.32
CA TYR A 39 -7.16 0.80 -19.46
C TYR A 39 -6.57 1.90 -20.37
N PRO A 40 -6.31 1.63 -21.66
CA PRO A 40 -5.56 2.53 -22.54
C PRO A 40 -6.30 3.85 -22.86
N LYS A 41 -7.61 3.89 -22.62
CA LYS A 41 -8.45 5.09 -22.81
C LYS A 41 -8.53 5.98 -21.57
N ARG A 42 -7.94 5.57 -20.44
CA ARG A 42 -7.99 6.32 -19.19
C ARG A 42 -6.66 7.02 -18.94
N THR A 43 -6.74 8.23 -18.41
CA THR A 43 -5.57 9.02 -18.06
C THR A 43 -5.20 8.77 -16.61
N PHE A 44 -4.01 8.22 -16.36
CA PHE A 44 -3.50 7.97 -15.02
C PHE A 44 -2.31 8.88 -14.68
N GLN A 45 -2.21 9.24 -13.40
CA GLN A 45 -1.03 9.83 -12.79
C GLN A 45 -0.65 9.02 -11.56
N PHE A 46 0.57 8.47 -11.57
CA PHE A 46 1.07 7.60 -10.51
C PHE A 46 2.06 8.37 -9.65
N ILE A 47 1.87 8.31 -8.34
CA ILE A 47 2.79 8.89 -7.36
C ILE A 47 3.37 7.74 -6.56
N LEU A 48 4.66 7.46 -6.78
CA LEU A 48 5.36 6.41 -6.05
C LEU A 48 5.74 6.91 -4.66
N ILE A 49 5.42 6.10 -3.65
CA ILE A 49 5.62 6.40 -2.23
C ILE A 49 6.55 5.32 -1.67
N ASP A 50 7.72 5.69 -1.17
CA ASP A 50 8.75 4.73 -0.71
C ASP A 50 8.63 4.36 0.79
N PHE A 51 7.49 4.66 1.41
CA PHE A 51 7.23 4.48 2.84
C PHE A 51 5.75 4.32 3.17
N GLU A 52 5.49 3.89 4.39
CA GLU A 52 4.15 3.84 4.97
C GLU A 52 3.74 5.25 5.45
N THR A 53 2.71 5.80 4.82
CA THR A 53 2.11 7.06 5.29
C THR A 53 1.36 6.83 6.60
N ARG A 54 1.10 7.91 7.35
CA ARG A 54 0.30 7.83 8.58
C ARG A 54 -1.20 7.81 8.31
N GLY A 55 -1.65 7.34 7.15
CA GLY A 55 -3.05 7.21 6.79
C GLY A 55 -3.45 7.92 5.49
N ALA A 56 -4.72 7.75 5.13
CA ALA A 56 -5.29 8.21 3.86
C ALA A 56 -5.14 9.73 3.65
N ALA A 57 -5.26 10.55 4.71
CA ALA A 57 -5.11 11.99 4.58
C ALA A 57 -3.68 12.43 4.21
N GLU A 58 -2.66 11.74 4.72
CA GLU A 58 -1.27 12.01 4.33
C GLU A 58 -0.99 11.53 2.90
N THR A 59 -1.58 10.39 2.50
CA THR A 59 -1.51 9.90 1.11
C THR A 59 -2.16 10.89 0.14
N LEU A 60 -3.37 11.38 0.47
CA LEU A 60 -4.06 12.39 -0.32
C LEU A 60 -3.23 13.68 -0.44
N PHE A 61 -2.62 14.13 0.65
CA PHE A 61 -1.76 15.31 0.61
C PHE A 61 -0.60 15.17 -0.38
N ILE A 62 0.10 14.03 -0.38
CA ILE A 62 1.20 13.74 -1.31
C ILE A 62 0.70 13.82 -2.76
N ILE A 63 -0.44 13.19 -3.04
CA ILE A 63 -1.06 13.22 -4.37
C ILE A 63 -1.40 14.66 -4.79
N LEU A 64 -2.04 15.42 -3.91
CA LEU A 64 -2.44 16.82 -4.17
C LEU A 64 -1.23 17.75 -4.33
N GLN A 65 -0.09 17.44 -3.69
CA GLN A 65 1.14 18.18 -3.89
C GLN A 65 1.71 18.00 -5.30
N SER A 66 1.51 16.84 -5.92
CA SER A 66 1.95 16.57 -7.29
C SER A 66 1.08 17.24 -8.37
N MET A 67 -0.10 17.75 -8.02
CA MET A 67 -1.04 18.33 -8.99
C MET A 67 -0.62 19.73 -9.46
N SER A 68 -0.76 19.98 -10.76
CA SER A 68 -0.65 21.33 -11.33
C SER A 68 -1.77 22.25 -10.85
N LYS A 69 -1.55 23.57 -10.90
CA LYS A 69 -2.53 24.59 -10.48
C LYS A 69 -3.91 24.41 -11.12
N ASP A 70 -3.98 24.20 -12.44
CA ASP A 70 -5.25 24.00 -13.15
C ASP A 70 -6.02 22.75 -12.70
N ARG A 71 -5.29 21.72 -12.22
CA ARG A 71 -5.88 20.48 -11.71
C ARG A 71 -6.36 20.63 -10.27
N LEU A 72 -5.69 21.44 -9.46
CA LEU A 72 -6.14 21.76 -8.11
C LEU A 72 -7.50 22.48 -8.12
N GLU A 73 -7.80 23.29 -9.12
CA GLU A 73 -9.09 23.99 -9.20
C GLU A 73 -10.27 23.09 -9.62
N ARG A 74 -10.01 21.84 -9.96
CA ARG A 74 -11.05 20.90 -10.38
C ARG A 74 -11.71 20.18 -9.20
N LYS A 75 -13.03 19.99 -9.32
CA LYS A 75 -13.81 19.02 -8.54
C LYS A 75 -13.08 17.69 -8.46
N THR A 76 -12.97 17.15 -7.24
CA THR A 76 -12.17 15.96 -6.95
C THR A 76 -12.95 14.99 -6.07
N ILE A 77 -12.88 13.71 -6.38
CA ILE A 77 -13.43 12.63 -5.56
C ILE A 77 -12.30 11.67 -5.14
N SER A 78 -12.23 11.37 -3.84
CA SER A 78 -11.37 10.34 -3.27
C SER A 78 -12.18 9.06 -3.11
N LEU A 79 -11.61 7.94 -3.55
CA LEU A 79 -12.23 6.62 -3.48
C LEU A 79 -11.27 5.63 -2.83
N ASP A 80 -11.74 4.90 -1.82
CA ASP A 80 -10.96 3.84 -1.19
C ASP A 80 -10.84 2.63 -2.13
N CYS A 81 -9.62 2.10 -2.25
CA CYS A 81 -9.30 1.03 -3.21
C CYS A 81 -9.84 -0.36 -2.84
N ASP A 82 -10.39 -0.48 -1.64
CA ASP A 82 -11.05 -1.67 -1.08
C ASP A 82 -12.58 -1.58 -1.18
N THR A 83 -13.12 -0.61 -1.91
CA THR A 83 -14.56 -0.50 -2.17
C THR A 83 -14.86 -0.65 -3.65
N ILE A 84 -15.88 -1.47 -3.96
CA ILE A 84 -16.35 -1.75 -5.30
C ILE A 84 -17.75 -1.13 -5.44
N TYR A 85 -17.90 -0.17 -6.34
CA TYR A 85 -19.19 0.44 -6.65
C TYR A 85 -19.80 -0.29 -7.84
N LEU A 86 -21.02 -0.82 -7.71
CA LEU A 86 -21.73 -1.51 -8.81
C LEU A 86 -22.58 -0.55 -9.65
N LYS A 87 -22.73 0.70 -9.19
CA LYS A 87 -23.37 1.79 -9.93
C LYS A 87 -22.39 2.93 -10.22
N PRO A 88 -22.68 3.78 -11.23
CA PRO A 88 -21.79 4.85 -11.66
C PRO A 88 -21.72 6.01 -10.64
N ILE A 89 -20.98 5.83 -9.55
CA ILE A 89 -20.82 6.83 -8.48
C ILE A 89 -20.26 8.15 -9.01
N ILE A 90 -19.42 8.09 -10.05
CA ILE A 90 -18.85 9.26 -10.71
C ILE A 90 -19.94 10.14 -11.35
N ASP A 91 -21.03 9.56 -11.87
CA ASP A 91 -22.12 10.36 -12.43
C ASP A 91 -22.93 11.06 -11.36
N GLN A 92 -23.17 10.40 -10.22
CA GLN A 92 -23.77 11.05 -9.05
C GLN A 92 -22.90 12.21 -8.58
N PHE A 93 -21.59 12.02 -8.51
CA PHE A 93 -20.63 13.07 -8.18
C PHE A 93 -20.68 14.25 -9.16
N ARG A 94 -20.75 13.99 -10.48
CA ARG A 94 -20.83 15.05 -11.50
C ARG A 94 -22.12 15.88 -11.40
N GLN A 95 -23.22 15.27 -10.96
CA GLN A 95 -24.52 15.94 -10.81
C GLN A 95 -24.59 16.86 -9.59
N LEU A 96 -23.63 16.76 -8.66
CA LEU A 96 -23.57 17.66 -7.50
C LEU A 96 -23.32 19.11 -7.95
N PRO A 97 -23.86 20.12 -7.24
CA PRO A 97 -23.55 21.52 -7.51
C PRO A 97 -22.04 21.83 -7.44
N ASP A 98 -21.56 22.82 -8.19
CA ASP A 98 -20.12 23.11 -8.31
C ASP A 98 -19.40 23.43 -7.01
N ASN A 99 -20.11 24.08 -6.08
CA ASN A 99 -19.54 24.49 -4.78
C ASN A 99 -19.86 23.51 -3.64
N MET A 100 -20.31 22.29 -3.95
CA MET A 100 -20.76 21.33 -2.95
C MET A 100 -19.68 20.27 -2.67
N ASN A 101 -19.34 20.05 -1.40
CA ASN A 101 -18.65 18.84 -0.97
C ASN A 101 -19.69 17.76 -0.66
N ALA A 102 -19.32 16.49 -0.78
CA ALA A 102 -20.22 15.40 -0.44
C ALA A 102 -19.50 14.21 0.18
N SER A 103 -20.28 13.42 0.91
CA SER A 103 -19.84 12.15 1.47
C SER A 103 -20.89 11.10 1.13
N PHE A 104 -20.46 10.02 0.50
CA PHE A 104 -21.36 8.95 0.12
C PHE A 104 -21.54 7.99 1.30
N PHE A 105 -22.78 7.57 1.54
CA PHE A 105 -23.12 6.78 2.72
C PHE A 105 -24.17 5.72 2.43
N PHE A 106 -24.27 4.74 3.31
CA PHE A 106 -25.30 3.71 3.31
C PHE A 106 -25.83 3.52 4.74
N GLU A 107 -26.98 2.86 4.86
CA GLU A 107 -27.54 2.48 6.17
C GLU A 107 -26.82 1.24 6.72
N ASP A 108 -26.04 1.44 7.77
CA ASP A 108 -25.43 0.38 8.57
C ASP A 108 -26.35 0.01 9.73
N ASN A 109 -26.99 -1.16 9.60
CA ASN A 109 -27.97 -1.67 10.57
C ASN A 109 -27.34 -2.30 11.83
N GLY A 110 -26.03 -2.15 12.04
CA GLY A 110 -25.37 -2.39 13.33
C GLY A 110 -24.24 -3.42 13.30
N GLY A 111 -23.46 -3.43 14.39
CA GLY A 111 -22.29 -4.27 14.54
C GLY A 111 -21.17 -3.56 15.30
N LYS A 112 -19.94 -4.06 15.18
CA LYS A 112 -18.76 -3.32 15.65
C LYS A 112 -18.55 -2.13 14.69
N PRO A 113 -18.35 -0.89 15.19
CA PRO A 113 -18.14 0.26 14.33
C PRO A 113 -16.79 0.16 13.62
N ILE A 114 -16.81 -0.25 12.37
CA ILE A 114 -15.63 -0.42 11.51
C ILE A 114 -15.50 0.65 10.43
N TYR A 115 -16.54 1.47 10.22
CA TYR A 115 -16.59 2.55 9.25
C TYR A 115 -16.45 3.92 9.93
N SER A 116 -16.38 4.98 9.11
CA SER A 116 -16.68 6.35 9.55
C SER A 116 -18.18 6.63 9.44
N TYR A 117 -18.79 7.25 10.45
CA TYR A 117 -20.23 7.51 10.51
C TYR A 117 -20.56 9.00 10.37
N LEU A 118 -21.70 9.31 9.75
CA LEU A 118 -22.16 10.66 9.39
C LEU A 118 -23.46 11.03 10.10
N LYS A 119 -23.51 12.16 10.79
CA LYS A 119 -24.76 12.70 11.32
C LYS A 119 -25.36 13.70 10.33
N LEU A 120 -26.55 13.41 9.82
CA LEU A 120 -27.25 14.25 8.84
C LEU A 120 -28.37 15.06 9.50
N ASN A 121 -28.71 16.21 8.93
CA ASN A 121 -29.95 16.94 9.24
C ASN A 121 -31.09 16.56 8.27
N GLU A 122 -32.26 17.17 8.45
CA GLU A 122 -33.46 16.91 7.63
C GLU A 122 -33.28 17.19 6.12
N ASN A 123 -32.31 18.05 5.76
CA ASN A 123 -31.99 18.39 4.38
C ASN A 123 -30.79 17.59 3.83
N LEU A 124 -30.42 16.48 4.50
CA LEU A 124 -29.28 15.62 4.15
C LEU A 124 -27.90 16.32 4.23
N PHE A 125 -27.79 17.47 4.89
CA PHE A 125 -26.47 18.07 5.14
C PHE A 125 -25.80 17.38 6.32
N ILE A 126 -24.50 17.15 6.17
CA ILE A 126 -23.67 16.55 7.22
C ILE A 126 -23.40 17.59 8.29
N THR A 127 -23.76 17.25 9.52
CA THR A 127 -23.57 18.06 10.73
C THR A 127 -22.41 17.58 11.59
N ASP A 128 -22.08 16.29 11.50
CA ASP A 128 -20.97 15.69 12.23
C ASP A 128 -20.45 14.43 11.51
N VAL A 129 -19.18 14.09 11.72
CA VAL A 129 -18.54 12.87 11.25
C VAL A 129 -17.62 12.29 12.32
N CYS A 130 -17.58 10.96 12.46
CA CYS A 130 -16.68 10.31 13.41
C CYS A 130 -16.12 9.00 12.86
N GLU A 131 -14.81 8.80 13.03
CA GLU A 131 -14.11 7.60 12.61
C GLU A 131 -14.30 6.49 13.65
N LYS A 132 -14.79 5.31 13.24
CA LYS A 132 -14.93 4.10 14.09
C LYS A 132 -15.76 4.30 15.36
N ILE A 133 -16.59 5.34 15.40
CA ILE A 133 -17.55 5.62 16.47
C ILE A 133 -18.90 5.86 15.81
N MET A 134 -19.87 5.01 16.15
CA MET A 134 -21.23 5.08 15.61
C MET A 134 -21.99 6.25 16.24
N ILE A 135 -22.07 7.36 15.50
CA ILE A 135 -22.83 8.56 15.89
C ILE A 135 -24.21 8.63 15.23
N SER A 136 -24.50 7.70 14.31
CA SER A 136 -25.73 7.52 13.54
C SER A 136 -25.69 6.14 12.85
N THR A 137 -26.72 5.78 12.08
CA THR A 137 -26.73 4.60 11.20
C THR A 137 -26.10 4.87 9.83
N HIS A 138 -25.81 6.12 9.48
CA HIS A 138 -25.24 6.46 8.18
C HIS A 138 -23.72 6.20 8.19
N ALA A 139 -23.29 5.09 7.61
CA ALA A 139 -21.87 4.75 7.45
C ALA A 139 -21.36 5.19 6.08
N ASN A 140 -20.13 5.67 6.03
CA ASN A 140 -19.48 6.09 4.78
C ASN A 140 -19.10 4.88 3.92
N THR A 141 -19.21 5.02 2.60
CA THR A 141 -18.81 3.97 1.65
C THR A 141 -17.32 3.99 1.30
N GLY A 142 -16.54 4.98 1.75
CA GLY A 142 -15.18 5.24 1.27
C GLY A 142 -15.14 6.14 0.02
N ALA A 143 -16.19 6.93 -0.22
CA ALA A 143 -16.23 7.93 -1.30
C ALA A 143 -16.48 9.33 -0.75
N TYR A 144 -15.54 10.22 -1.05
CA TYR A 144 -15.50 11.58 -0.51
C TYR A 144 -15.29 12.58 -1.64
N ALA A 145 -16.26 13.46 -1.85
CA ALA A 145 -16.26 14.44 -2.91
C ALA A 145 -15.97 15.84 -2.37
N PHE A 146 -15.11 16.57 -3.06
CA PHE A 146 -14.66 17.90 -2.71
C PHE A 146 -14.89 18.86 -3.88
N ARG A 147 -15.35 20.06 -3.57
CA ARG A 147 -15.61 21.11 -4.57
C ARG A 147 -14.37 21.47 -5.39
N SER A 148 -13.17 21.33 -4.81
CA SER A 148 -11.90 21.37 -5.54
C SER A 148 -10.79 20.58 -4.84
N ALA A 149 -9.77 20.16 -5.59
CA ALA A 149 -8.55 19.59 -5.00
C ALA A 149 -7.75 20.64 -4.19
N SER A 150 -7.86 21.92 -4.56
CA SER A 150 -7.21 23.05 -3.89
C SER A 150 -7.72 23.19 -2.44
N ILE A 151 -9.05 23.15 -2.24
CA ILE A 151 -9.63 23.20 -0.90
C ILE A 151 -9.25 21.96 -0.09
N LEU A 152 -9.32 20.76 -0.68
CA LEU A 152 -8.90 19.54 -0.01
C LEU A 152 -7.43 19.63 0.45
N LYS A 153 -6.55 20.11 -0.42
CA LYS A 153 -5.11 20.28 -0.13
C LYS A 153 -4.88 21.25 1.04
N GLN A 154 -5.60 22.36 1.09
CA GLN A 154 -5.52 23.31 2.20
C GLN A 154 -5.85 22.65 3.54
N TYR A 155 -6.93 21.87 3.59
CA TYR A 155 -7.33 21.18 4.83
C TYR A 155 -6.44 19.98 5.18
N CYS A 156 -5.87 19.30 4.19
CA CYS A 156 -4.79 18.35 4.42
C CYS A 156 -3.60 19.01 5.12
N ILE A 157 -3.14 20.18 4.66
CA ILE A 157 -2.02 20.91 5.28
C ILE A 157 -2.35 21.24 6.73
N GLN A 158 -3.52 21.84 6.96
CA GLN A 158 -3.95 22.22 8.30
C GLN A 158 -4.02 21.02 9.25
N LEU A 159 -4.59 19.89 8.80
CA LEU A 159 -4.66 18.66 9.60
C LEU A 159 -3.27 18.09 9.90
N LEU A 160 -2.37 18.10 8.92
CA LEU A 160 -1.04 17.49 9.03
C LEU A 160 -0.03 18.32 9.83
N ASP A 161 -0.30 19.61 10.02
CA ASP A 161 0.47 20.51 10.89
C ASP A 161 0.21 20.25 12.38
N ASP A 162 -0.99 19.77 12.71
CA ASP A 162 -1.33 19.30 14.06
C ASP A 162 -0.70 17.93 14.37
N ALA A 163 -0.65 17.56 15.64
CA ALA A 163 -0.18 16.23 16.03
C ALA A 163 -1.20 15.16 15.64
N VAL A 164 -0.72 14.00 15.17
CA VAL A 164 -1.52 12.78 15.07
C VAL A 164 -2.21 12.54 16.41
N GLY A 165 -3.53 12.39 16.40
CA GLY A 165 -4.30 12.13 17.61
C GLY A 165 -3.96 10.76 18.22
N TYR A 166 -4.69 10.38 19.27
CA TYR A 166 -4.47 9.11 19.99
C TYR A 166 -4.53 7.85 19.11
N SER A 167 -5.17 7.91 17.94
CA SER A 167 -5.27 6.80 16.98
C SER A 167 -3.96 6.45 16.27
N GLY A 168 -2.98 7.37 16.21
CA GLY A 168 -1.76 7.15 15.43
C GLY A 168 -1.90 7.46 13.93
N GLU A 169 -3.11 7.73 13.43
CA GLU A 169 -3.45 7.80 12.00
C GLU A 169 -4.25 9.06 11.63
N TYR A 170 -4.03 9.59 10.42
CA TYR A 170 -4.82 10.64 9.80
C TYR A 170 -5.79 10.06 8.77
N TYR A 171 -7.07 10.00 9.14
CA TYR A 171 -8.16 9.53 8.27
C TYR A 171 -8.73 10.67 7.43
N THR A 172 -9.32 10.33 6.27
CA THR A 172 -10.07 11.28 5.44
C THR A 172 -11.21 11.94 6.23
N THR A 173 -11.84 11.19 7.15
CA THR A 173 -12.86 11.70 8.09
C THR A 173 -12.35 12.84 8.96
N ASN A 174 -11.06 12.86 9.34
CA ASN A 174 -10.49 13.96 10.12
C ASN A 174 -10.42 15.26 9.30
N ILE A 175 -10.14 15.16 8.00
CA ILE A 175 -10.20 16.31 7.08
C ILE A 175 -11.63 16.86 7.04
N ILE A 176 -12.62 16.00 6.84
CA ILE A 176 -14.03 16.41 6.74
C ILE A 176 -14.51 17.04 8.05
N LYS A 177 -14.15 16.46 9.21
CA LYS A 177 -14.46 17.04 10.52
C LYS A 177 -13.88 18.45 10.67
N LEU A 178 -12.64 18.65 10.24
CA LEU A 178 -11.99 19.97 10.24
C LEU A 178 -12.67 20.96 9.29
N MET A 179 -13.08 20.51 8.10
CA MET A 179 -13.83 21.31 7.13
C MET A 179 -15.20 21.75 7.71
N LEU A 180 -15.95 20.83 8.33
CA LEU A 180 -17.22 21.14 8.99
C LEU A 180 -17.06 22.15 10.12
N ASN A 181 -16.02 22.01 10.95
CA ASN A 181 -15.71 22.97 12.02
C ASN A 181 -15.41 24.37 11.45
N ASN A 182 -14.86 24.45 10.23
CA ASN A 182 -14.60 25.68 9.50
C ASN A 182 -15.78 26.10 8.59
N GLN A 183 -16.99 25.55 8.80
CA GLN A 183 -18.24 25.93 8.12
C GLN A 183 -18.30 25.58 6.61
N GLU A 184 -17.45 24.66 6.12
CA GLU A 184 -17.64 24.07 4.80
C GLU A 184 -18.89 23.19 4.80
N ILE A 185 -19.64 23.23 3.70
CA ILE A 185 -20.89 22.48 3.56
C ILE A 185 -20.60 21.13 2.92
N PHE A 186 -21.13 20.07 3.53
CA PHE A 186 -21.16 18.73 2.97
C PHE A 186 -22.59 18.22 2.87
N VAL A 187 -22.94 17.62 1.73
CA VAL A 187 -24.18 16.85 1.56
C VAL A 187 -23.90 15.35 1.67
N GLY A 188 -24.80 14.62 2.33
CA GLY A 188 -24.81 13.17 2.31
C GLY A 188 -25.44 12.67 1.01
N VAL A 189 -24.78 11.76 0.32
CA VAL A 189 -25.33 11.09 -0.87
C VAL A 189 -25.53 9.62 -0.55
N GLU A 190 -26.79 9.19 -0.54
CA GLU A 190 -27.14 7.82 -0.21
C GLU A 190 -26.79 6.85 -1.36
N VAL A 191 -26.14 5.74 -1.01
CA VAL A 191 -25.84 4.61 -1.87
C VAL A 191 -26.57 3.41 -1.28
N ASN A 192 -27.39 2.73 -2.08
CA ASN A 192 -28.06 1.53 -1.60
C ASN A 192 -27.03 0.47 -1.23
N PHE A 193 -27.29 -0.27 -0.16
CA PHE A 193 -26.40 -1.34 0.31
C PHE A 193 -26.08 -2.37 -0.77
N ASP A 194 -27.02 -2.67 -1.66
CA ASP A 194 -26.81 -3.61 -2.77
C ASP A 194 -26.00 -3.04 -3.94
N ASP A 195 -25.79 -1.73 -3.98
CA ASP A 195 -25.11 -1.01 -5.07
C ASP A 195 -23.60 -0.82 -4.81
N PHE A 196 -23.08 -1.24 -3.66
CA PHE A 196 -21.63 -1.22 -3.38
C PHE A 196 -21.20 -2.41 -2.53
N ILE A 197 -19.89 -2.68 -2.53
CA ILE A 197 -19.29 -3.78 -1.79
C ILE A 197 -17.98 -3.30 -1.19
N CYS A 198 -17.89 -3.25 0.14
CA CYS A 198 -16.62 -3.06 0.84
C CYS A 198 -15.90 -4.41 1.00
N VAL A 199 -14.60 -4.46 0.76
CA VAL A 199 -13.71 -5.63 0.94
C VAL A 199 -12.48 -5.30 1.79
N GLY A 200 -12.61 -4.32 2.69
CA GLY A 200 -11.53 -3.84 3.57
C GLY A 200 -11.11 -4.80 4.68
N THR A 201 -11.96 -5.78 5.02
CA THR A 201 -11.66 -6.83 6.02
C THR A 201 -11.70 -8.23 5.39
N PRO A 202 -10.99 -9.22 5.98
CA PRO A 202 -11.07 -10.61 5.51
C PRO A 202 -12.50 -11.15 5.45
N ASP A 203 -13.35 -10.83 6.43
CA ASP A 203 -14.73 -11.30 6.48
C ASP A 203 -15.57 -10.69 5.35
N GLN A 204 -15.40 -9.38 5.09
CA GLN A 204 -16.05 -8.71 3.96
C GLN A 204 -15.58 -9.27 2.61
N LEU A 205 -14.28 -9.53 2.46
CA LEU A 205 -13.75 -10.20 1.27
C LEU A 205 -14.37 -11.59 1.09
N ASN A 206 -14.48 -12.38 2.16
CA ASN A 206 -15.12 -13.70 2.11
C ASN A 206 -16.59 -13.63 1.70
N GLN A 207 -17.34 -12.67 2.25
CA GLN A 207 -18.73 -12.42 1.86
C GLN A 207 -18.84 -12.07 0.37
N PHE A 208 -17.93 -11.21 -0.13
CA PHE A 208 -17.87 -10.88 -1.55
C PHE A 208 -17.56 -12.10 -2.43
N LEU A 209 -16.55 -12.89 -2.09
CA LEU A 209 -16.19 -14.11 -2.84
C LEU A 209 -17.35 -15.12 -2.85
N ASN A 210 -18.05 -15.30 -1.72
CA ASN A 210 -19.24 -16.14 -1.66
C ASN A 210 -20.41 -15.58 -2.51
N LYS A 211 -20.58 -14.25 -2.56
CA LYS A 211 -21.57 -13.60 -3.42
C LYS A 211 -21.24 -13.83 -4.91
N LEU A 212 -19.97 -13.69 -5.31
CA LEU A 212 -19.52 -14.01 -6.67
C LEU A 212 -19.82 -15.47 -7.05
N LYS A 213 -19.59 -16.41 -6.13
CA LYS A 213 -19.89 -17.83 -6.35
C LYS A 213 -21.39 -18.11 -6.52
N THR A 214 -22.23 -17.54 -5.64
CA THR A 214 -23.67 -17.87 -5.58
C THR A 214 -24.54 -17.05 -6.53
N GLN A 215 -24.09 -15.85 -6.92
CA GLN A 215 -24.84 -14.89 -7.74
C GLN A 215 -24.10 -14.52 -9.03
N GLN A 216 -23.49 -15.51 -9.70
CA GLN A 216 -22.71 -15.30 -10.94
C GLN A 216 -23.47 -14.55 -12.05
N ASN A 217 -24.80 -14.56 -12.04
CA ASN A 217 -25.62 -13.88 -13.05
C ASN A 217 -25.83 -12.38 -12.77
N SER A 218 -25.60 -11.92 -11.53
CA SER A 218 -25.88 -10.54 -11.11
C SER A 218 -24.63 -9.65 -11.08
N ILE A 219 -23.44 -10.24 -11.06
CA ILE A 219 -22.16 -9.53 -11.05
C ILE A 219 -21.37 -9.97 -12.27
N ASN A 220 -20.96 -9.02 -13.11
CA ASN A 220 -20.18 -9.32 -14.30
C ASN A 220 -18.75 -9.71 -13.90
N ILE A 221 -18.48 -11.02 -13.82
CA ILE A 221 -17.14 -11.54 -13.54
C ILE A 221 -16.32 -11.52 -14.82
N ARG A 222 -15.18 -10.82 -14.79
CA ARG A 222 -14.19 -10.84 -15.88
C ARG A 222 -13.81 -12.30 -16.17
N LYS A 223 -14.09 -12.77 -17.39
CA LYS A 223 -13.64 -14.09 -17.83
C LYS A 223 -12.14 -14.04 -18.11
N MET A 224 -11.44 -15.08 -17.67
CA MET A 224 -9.98 -15.18 -17.70
C MET A 224 -9.57 -16.46 -18.43
N ARG A 225 -8.30 -16.50 -18.85
CA ARG A 225 -7.67 -17.66 -19.45
C ARG A 225 -6.61 -18.16 -18.48
N PHE A 226 -6.68 -19.44 -18.10
CA PHE A 226 -5.72 -20.06 -17.19
C PHE A 226 -4.94 -21.14 -17.93
N CYS A 227 -3.61 -21.09 -17.84
CA CYS A 227 -2.72 -22.09 -18.42
C CYS A 227 -2.08 -22.92 -17.30
N PHE A 228 -2.44 -24.20 -17.23
CA PHE A 228 -1.93 -25.13 -16.25
C PHE A 228 -0.89 -26.05 -16.85
N ASP A 229 0.22 -26.24 -16.14
CA ASP A 229 1.06 -27.41 -16.38
C ASP A 229 0.32 -28.69 -15.97
N LEU A 230 0.70 -29.84 -16.53
CA LEU A 230 0.10 -31.12 -16.18
C LEU A 230 0.87 -31.81 -15.05
N ASP A 231 2.10 -32.25 -15.32
CA ASP A 231 2.86 -33.05 -14.37
C ASP A 231 3.40 -32.19 -13.23
N ASN A 232 3.31 -32.72 -12.02
CA ASN A 232 3.58 -32.03 -10.77
C ASN A 232 2.76 -30.74 -10.53
N THR A 233 1.72 -30.50 -11.33
CA THR A 233 0.78 -29.38 -11.12
C THR A 233 -0.65 -29.91 -10.94
N LEU A 234 -1.16 -30.73 -11.85
CA LEU A 234 -2.48 -31.37 -11.73
C LEU A 234 -2.39 -32.84 -11.37
N VAL A 235 -1.27 -33.48 -11.71
CA VAL A 235 -0.98 -34.86 -11.34
C VAL A 235 0.43 -34.97 -10.75
N SER A 236 0.73 -36.04 -10.04
CA SER A 236 2.08 -36.33 -9.52
C SER A 236 3.04 -36.72 -10.65
N TYR A 237 4.32 -36.84 -10.31
CA TYR A 237 5.24 -37.57 -11.18
C TYR A 237 4.80 -39.05 -11.29
N PRO A 238 5.11 -39.73 -12.41
CA PRO A 238 4.89 -41.17 -12.52
C PRO A 238 5.49 -41.93 -11.32
N ILE A 239 4.68 -42.70 -10.59
CA ILE A 239 5.17 -43.55 -9.50
C ILE A 239 6.21 -44.54 -10.02
N LYS A 240 5.97 -45.08 -11.22
CA LYS A 240 6.93 -45.88 -11.97
C LYS A 240 7.59 -45.01 -13.04
N HIS A 241 8.92 -44.89 -12.98
CA HIS A 241 9.67 -44.03 -13.89
C HIS A 241 9.32 -44.30 -15.37
N GLY A 242 8.83 -43.27 -16.06
CA GLY A 242 8.46 -43.32 -17.48
C GLY A 242 7.06 -43.86 -17.80
N ASP A 243 6.35 -44.41 -16.81
CA ASP A 243 4.99 -44.93 -16.94
C ASP A 243 3.95 -43.89 -16.49
N TYR A 244 3.54 -43.06 -17.44
CA TYR A 244 2.56 -41.99 -17.20
C TYR A 244 1.15 -42.48 -16.86
N ASN A 245 0.86 -43.79 -16.89
CA ASN A 245 -0.40 -44.32 -16.35
C ASN A 245 -0.42 -44.37 -14.81
N SER A 246 0.76 -44.30 -14.19
CA SER A 246 0.97 -44.44 -12.75
C SER A 246 0.96 -43.11 -12.00
N VAL A 247 0.51 -42.02 -12.61
CA VAL A 247 0.38 -40.72 -11.94
C VAL A 247 -0.85 -40.69 -11.02
N GLU A 248 -0.79 -39.85 -10.00
CA GLU A 248 -1.86 -39.63 -9.02
C GLU A 248 -2.43 -38.20 -9.13
N PRO A 249 -3.72 -37.99 -8.86
CA PRO A 249 -4.34 -36.67 -8.97
C PRO A 249 -3.91 -35.72 -7.83
N LYS A 250 -3.62 -34.46 -8.15
CA LYS A 250 -3.49 -33.37 -7.17
C LYS A 250 -4.85 -32.73 -6.96
N ILE A 251 -5.64 -33.33 -6.06
CA ILE A 251 -7.06 -33.05 -5.85
C ILE A 251 -7.38 -31.55 -5.75
N GLN A 252 -6.65 -30.79 -4.92
CA GLN A 252 -6.91 -29.36 -4.74
C GLN A 252 -6.79 -28.54 -6.03
N ASN A 253 -5.79 -28.84 -6.86
CA ASN A 253 -5.58 -28.12 -8.12
C ASN A 253 -6.58 -28.56 -9.20
N ILE A 254 -7.02 -29.83 -9.16
CA ILE A 254 -8.08 -30.32 -10.05
C ILE A 254 -9.42 -29.67 -9.71
N GLN A 255 -9.77 -29.59 -8.42
CA GLN A 255 -10.97 -28.88 -7.95
C GLN A 255 -10.95 -27.42 -8.40
N LEU A 256 -9.80 -26.75 -8.30
CA LEU A 256 -9.65 -25.38 -8.77
C LEU A 256 -9.98 -25.22 -10.26
N ILE A 257 -9.45 -26.11 -11.10
CA ILE A 257 -9.74 -26.09 -12.54
C ILE A 257 -11.22 -26.34 -12.80
N GLN A 258 -11.82 -27.30 -12.11
CA GLN A 258 -13.24 -27.61 -12.25
C GLN A 258 -14.12 -26.40 -11.90
N GLU A 259 -13.82 -25.73 -10.78
CA GLU A 259 -14.51 -24.51 -10.37
C GLU A 259 -14.33 -23.39 -11.42
N PHE A 260 -13.10 -23.15 -11.90
CA PHE A 260 -12.83 -22.15 -12.93
C PHE A 260 -13.58 -22.42 -14.23
N HIS A 261 -13.54 -23.65 -14.72
CA HIS A 261 -14.25 -24.04 -15.92
C HIS A 261 -15.76 -23.90 -15.75
N SER A 262 -16.31 -24.31 -14.59
CA SER A 262 -17.74 -24.15 -14.29
C SER A 262 -18.19 -22.69 -14.25
N ALA A 263 -17.30 -21.79 -13.80
CA ALA A 263 -17.52 -20.36 -13.82
C ALA A 263 -17.29 -19.72 -15.20
N GLY A 264 -17.03 -20.51 -16.24
CA GLY A 264 -16.87 -20.07 -17.63
C GLY A 264 -15.52 -19.40 -17.93
N HIS A 265 -14.50 -19.64 -17.11
CA HIS A 265 -13.12 -19.31 -17.48
C HIS A 265 -12.59 -20.31 -18.50
N TYR A 266 -11.61 -19.87 -19.29
CA TYR A 266 -11.01 -20.68 -20.34
C TYR A 266 -9.79 -21.42 -19.80
N ILE A 267 -9.74 -22.74 -19.95
CA ILE A 267 -8.71 -23.61 -19.38
C ILE A 267 -7.81 -24.17 -20.49
N ILE A 268 -6.53 -23.88 -20.39
CA ILE A 268 -5.47 -24.42 -21.22
C ILE A 268 -4.64 -25.38 -20.35
N ILE A 269 -4.40 -26.59 -20.84
CA ILE A 269 -3.43 -27.50 -20.26
C ILE A 269 -2.22 -27.55 -21.20
N GLN A 270 -1.05 -27.18 -20.70
CA GLN A 270 0.20 -27.20 -21.45
C GLN A 270 1.17 -28.20 -20.82
N THR A 271 1.71 -29.15 -21.59
CA THR A 271 2.50 -30.24 -21.01
C THR A 271 3.88 -30.42 -21.66
N ALA A 272 4.87 -30.71 -20.81
CA ALA A 272 6.25 -31.05 -21.20
C ALA A 272 6.48 -32.58 -21.28
N ARG A 273 5.41 -33.39 -21.22
CA ARG A 273 5.50 -34.86 -21.24
C ARG A 273 6.35 -35.36 -22.41
N ARG A 274 7.37 -36.15 -22.09
CA ARG A 274 8.30 -36.76 -23.05
C ARG A 274 9.01 -35.79 -24.03
N MET A 275 9.00 -34.48 -23.76
CA MET A 275 9.72 -33.50 -24.58
C MET A 275 11.22 -33.77 -24.60
N LYS A 276 11.82 -34.02 -23.43
CA LYS A 276 13.22 -34.44 -23.30
C LYS A 276 13.51 -35.76 -24.03
N THR A 277 12.61 -36.74 -23.95
CA THR A 277 12.76 -38.06 -24.59
C THR A 277 12.81 -37.95 -26.11
N HIS A 278 12.00 -37.07 -26.69
CA HIS A 278 11.88 -36.90 -28.14
C HIS A 278 12.65 -35.70 -28.68
N GLN A 279 13.62 -35.17 -27.92
CA GLN A 279 14.48 -34.06 -28.34
C GLN A 279 13.67 -32.84 -28.85
N GLU A 280 12.64 -32.48 -28.09
CA GLU A 280 11.71 -31.37 -28.38
C GLU A 280 10.87 -31.54 -29.67
N ASN A 281 10.84 -32.74 -30.27
CA ASN A 281 9.99 -33.01 -31.43
C ASN A 281 8.53 -33.27 -31.02
N VAL A 282 7.71 -32.23 -31.07
CA VAL A 282 6.29 -32.27 -30.66
C VAL A 282 5.49 -33.33 -31.43
N GLY A 283 5.75 -33.52 -32.73
CA GLY A 283 5.03 -34.52 -33.53
C GLY A 283 5.26 -35.96 -33.04
N ARG A 284 6.50 -36.28 -32.66
CA ARG A 284 6.85 -37.59 -32.05
C ARG A 284 6.27 -37.74 -30.65
N VAL A 285 6.27 -36.67 -29.85
CA VAL A 285 5.64 -36.64 -28.52
C VAL A 285 4.16 -36.99 -28.63
N ILE A 286 3.44 -36.30 -29.53
CA ILE A 286 2.01 -36.53 -29.73
C ILE A 286 1.75 -37.98 -30.15
N ALA A 287 2.50 -38.49 -31.14
CA ALA A 287 2.36 -39.87 -31.62
C ALA A 287 2.57 -40.92 -30.52
N ASP A 288 3.38 -40.61 -29.50
CA ASP A 288 3.77 -41.53 -28.43
C ASP A 288 2.87 -41.44 -27.18
N ILE A 289 2.58 -40.22 -26.68
CA ILE A 289 2.00 -40.04 -25.34
C ILE A 289 0.63 -39.36 -25.30
N ALA A 290 0.12 -38.85 -26.44
CA ALA A 290 -1.11 -38.07 -26.43
C ALA A 290 -2.32 -38.88 -25.93
N ARG A 291 -2.47 -40.13 -26.37
CA ARG A 291 -3.58 -41.00 -25.97
C ARG A 291 -3.63 -41.19 -24.44
N ILE A 292 -2.51 -41.59 -23.84
CA ILE A 292 -2.42 -41.80 -22.37
C ILE A 292 -2.70 -40.49 -21.62
N THR A 293 -2.25 -39.36 -22.16
CA THR A 293 -2.49 -38.04 -21.54
C THR A 293 -3.98 -37.70 -21.54
N ILE A 294 -4.68 -37.85 -22.66
CA ILE A 294 -6.12 -37.61 -22.77
C ILE A 294 -6.92 -38.57 -21.88
N GLU A 295 -6.53 -39.85 -21.84
CA GLU A 295 -7.13 -40.84 -20.94
C GLU A 295 -6.94 -40.45 -19.47
N THR A 296 -5.78 -39.90 -19.10
CA THR A 296 -5.51 -39.40 -17.74
C THR A 296 -6.42 -38.23 -17.36
N LEU A 297 -6.55 -37.24 -18.25
CA LEU A 297 -7.42 -36.07 -18.03
C LEU A 297 -8.87 -36.50 -17.86
N THR A 298 -9.34 -37.43 -18.70
CA THR A 298 -10.69 -38.01 -18.63
C THR A 298 -10.89 -38.78 -17.32
N LYS A 299 -9.91 -39.62 -16.93
CA LYS A 299 -9.97 -40.45 -15.72
C LYS A 299 -10.10 -39.60 -14.45
N PHE A 300 -9.44 -38.45 -14.39
CA PHE A 300 -9.45 -37.56 -13.23
C PHE A 300 -10.44 -36.40 -13.35
N ASP A 301 -11.29 -36.41 -14.37
CA ASP A 301 -12.31 -35.39 -14.60
C ASP A 301 -11.73 -33.96 -14.63
N ILE A 302 -10.61 -33.79 -15.34
CA ILE A 302 -9.93 -32.50 -15.49
C ILE A 302 -10.48 -31.83 -16.76
N PRO A 303 -11.32 -30.78 -16.66
CA PRO A 303 -11.83 -30.10 -17.84
C PRO A 303 -10.75 -29.21 -18.47
N TYR A 304 -10.82 -29.03 -19.78
CA TYR A 304 -9.95 -28.13 -20.55
C TYR A 304 -10.61 -27.73 -21.87
N ASP A 305 -10.32 -26.52 -22.32
CA ASP A 305 -10.69 -26.02 -23.65
C ASP A 305 -9.56 -26.26 -24.67
N GLU A 306 -8.30 -26.19 -24.23
CA GLU A 306 -7.11 -26.43 -25.05
C GLU A 306 -6.14 -27.40 -24.37
N LEU A 307 -5.60 -28.36 -25.13
CA LEU A 307 -4.49 -29.23 -24.70
C LEU A 307 -3.30 -29.02 -25.64
N ILE A 308 -2.22 -28.45 -25.09
CA ILE A 308 -1.02 -28.08 -25.84
C ILE A 308 0.15 -28.97 -25.41
N PHE A 309 0.64 -29.78 -26.35
CA PHE A 309 1.94 -30.44 -26.22
C PHE A 309 3.03 -29.50 -26.70
N GLY A 310 4.22 -29.63 -26.12
CA GLY A 310 5.37 -28.82 -26.55
C GLY A 310 5.84 -27.78 -25.55
N LYS A 311 5.45 -27.87 -24.27
CA LYS A 311 6.06 -27.04 -23.22
C LYS A 311 7.56 -27.38 -23.17
N PRO A 312 8.48 -26.41 -23.38
CA PRO A 312 9.91 -26.70 -23.44
C PRO A 312 10.39 -27.37 -22.15
N TYR A 313 11.26 -28.39 -22.25
CA TYR A 313 11.92 -28.93 -21.06
C TYR A 313 12.96 -27.92 -20.54
N ALA A 314 12.72 -27.38 -19.35
CA ALA A 314 13.58 -26.40 -18.71
C ALA A 314 13.80 -26.73 -17.22
N ASP A 315 14.95 -26.32 -16.69
CA ASP A 315 15.24 -26.44 -15.25
C ASP A 315 14.53 -25.33 -14.44
N VAL A 316 14.32 -24.16 -15.04
CA VAL A 316 13.65 -23.00 -14.43
C VAL A 316 12.77 -22.31 -15.47
N TYR A 317 11.53 -21.99 -15.09
CA TYR A 317 10.64 -21.13 -15.87
C TYR A 317 10.62 -19.73 -15.23
N ILE A 318 10.84 -18.70 -16.04
CA ILE A 318 10.74 -17.29 -15.64
C ILE A 318 9.67 -16.67 -16.54
N ASP A 319 8.58 -16.22 -15.92
CA ASP A 319 7.38 -15.77 -16.62
C ASP A 319 6.67 -14.75 -15.72
N ASP A 320 6.18 -13.67 -16.32
CA ASP A 320 5.54 -12.54 -15.66
C ASP A 320 4.09 -12.83 -15.22
N SER A 321 3.46 -13.84 -15.83
CA SER A 321 2.10 -14.31 -15.54
C SER A 321 2.07 -15.62 -14.75
N ALA A 322 3.22 -16.16 -14.35
CA ALA A 322 3.29 -17.46 -13.68
C ALA A 322 2.97 -17.37 -12.18
N ILE A 323 2.19 -18.37 -11.73
CA ILE A 323 1.92 -18.63 -10.32
C ILE A 323 2.44 -20.02 -9.98
N HIS A 324 3.14 -20.13 -8.85
CA HIS A 324 3.73 -21.40 -8.45
C HIS A 324 2.66 -22.35 -7.90
N ALA A 325 2.45 -23.52 -8.51
CA ALA A 325 1.36 -24.43 -8.15
C ALA A 325 1.44 -25.07 -6.74
N LEU A 326 2.57 -24.89 -6.01
CA LEU A 326 2.72 -25.36 -4.63
C LEU A 326 2.50 -24.27 -3.55
N ILE A 327 2.30 -23.01 -3.95
CA ILE A 327 1.85 -21.98 -2.99
C ILE A 327 0.33 -21.95 -2.95
N ASP A 328 -0.23 -21.11 -2.07
CA ASP A 328 -1.67 -20.89 -1.99
C ASP A 328 -2.19 -20.17 -3.24
N THR A 329 -2.37 -20.97 -4.30
CA THR A 329 -2.77 -20.49 -5.63
C THR A 329 -4.11 -19.77 -5.54
N THR A 330 -5.01 -20.25 -4.67
CA THR A 330 -6.34 -19.67 -4.39
C THR A 330 -6.23 -18.21 -3.94
N LYS A 331 -5.26 -17.91 -3.06
CA LYS A 331 -4.98 -16.56 -2.60
C LYS A 331 -4.35 -15.68 -3.68
N GLU A 332 -3.39 -16.21 -4.44
CA GLU A 332 -2.69 -15.45 -5.47
C GLU A 332 -3.62 -15.04 -6.63
N ILE A 333 -4.56 -15.91 -7.01
CA ILE A 333 -5.55 -15.63 -8.07
C ILE A 333 -6.83 -14.95 -7.54
N GLY A 334 -7.03 -14.93 -6.23
CA GLY A 334 -8.25 -14.39 -5.61
C GLY A 334 -9.51 -15.25 -5.82
N TRP A 335 -9.36 -16.58 -5.87
CA TRP A 335 -10.47 -17.55 -5.98
C TRP A 335 -10.57 -18.37 -4.71
N LEU A 336 -11.74 -18.51 -4.11
CA LEU A 336 -11.93 -19.33 -2.91
C LEU A 336 -12.28 -20.77 -3.32
N LEU A 337 -11.70 -21.81 -2.70
CA LEU A 337 -12.11 -23.22 -2.92
C LEU A 337 -13.18 -23.65 -1.91
N ASP A 338 -14.10 -24.52 -2.32
CA ASP A 338 -15.20 -24.99 -1.46
C ASP A 338 -14.71 -25.71 -0.17
N ASP A 339 -13.61 -26.45 -0.25
CA ASP A 339 -13.07 -27.25 0.87
C ASP A 339 -12.22 -26.45 1.89
N THR A 340 -12.08 -25.13 1.73
CA THR A 340 -11.27 -24.28 2.63
C THR A 340 -12.07 -23.62 3.76
N ILE A 341 -13.38 -23.89 3.84
CA ILE A 341 -14.30 -23.31 4.82
C ILE A 341 -14.68 -24.36 5.87
N GLU A 342 -14.07 -24.33 7.05
CA GLU A 342 -14.57 -25.00 8.25
C GLU A 342 -15.03 -23.92 9.24
N ASN A 343 -16.33 -23.87 9.55
CA ASN A 343 -16.94 -22.87 10.44
C ASN A 343 -16.67 -21.39 10.06
N GLY A 344 -16.58 -21.09 8.76
CA GLY A 344 -16.52 -19.70 8.27
C GLY A 344 -15.16 -18.99 8.43
N GLN A 345 -14.07 -19.71 8.75
CA GLN A 345 -12.73 -19.12 8.89
C GLN A 345 -11.69 -19.85 8.04
N ILE A 346 -10.84 -19.07 7.34
CA ILE A 346 -9.75 -19.56 6.49
C ILE A 346 -8.48 -19.80 7.33
N LYS A 347 -7.84 -20.97 7.20
CA LYS A 347 -6.51 -21.24 7.80
C LYS A 347 -5.44 -20.34 7.16
N ARG A 348 -4.80 -19.43 7.92
CA ARG A 348 -3.59 -18.71 7.49
C ARG A 348 -2.42 -18.93 8.45
N ALA A 349 -1.25 -19.20 7.88
CA ALA A 349 0.05 -19.09 8.53
C ALA A 349 0.82 -17.89 7.93
N ILE A 350 1.48 -17.08 8.76
CA ILE A 350 2.25 -15.91 8.35
C ILE A 350 3.67 -16.02 8.95
N LYS A 351 4.72 -15.76 8.16
CA LYS A 351 6.11 -15.67 8.65
C LYS A 351 6.98 -14.71 7.80
N GLY A 352 7.75 -13.85 8.47
CA GLY A 352 9.09 -13.41 8.02
C GLY A 352 9.33 -11.90 7.83
N PHE A 353 10.18 -11.31 8.69
CA PHE A 353 10.79 -9.96 8.57
C PHE A 353 12.30 -10.05 8.24
N ILE A 354 12.87 -8.96 7.72
CA ILE A 354 14.24 -8.84 7.16
C ILE A 354 15.25 -8.23 8.17
N SER A 355 16.52 -8.64 8.08
CA SER A 355 17.66 -8.33 8.97
C SER A 355 18.38 -6.98 8.72
N THR A 356 19.03 -6.44 9.76
CA THR A 356 19.79 -5.16 9.79
C THR A 356 21.32 -5.33 9.58
N ARG A 357 22.05 -4.21 9.35
CA ARG A 357 23.48 -4.15 8.91
C ARG A 357 24.53 -4.10 10.04
N HIS A 358 25.80 -4.22 9.62
CA HIS A 358 26.98 -4.85 10.27
C HIS A 358 27.69 -4.26 11.52
N PHE A 359 27.30 -3.13 12.14
CA PHE A 359 28.17 -2.50 13.18
C PHE A 359 27.49 -2.14 14.52
N HIS A 360 26.16 -2.16 14.58
CA HIS A 360 25.37 -1.94 15.79
C HIS A 360 24.15 -2.85 15.72
N THR A 361 23.74 -3.41 16.84
CA THR A 361 22.45 -4.11 16.92
C THR A 361 21.39 -3.12 17.37
N ILE A 362 20.31 -3.06 16.61
CA ILE A 362 19.10 -2.35 16.99
C ILE A 362 18.03 -3.40 17.18
N GLU A 363 17.51 -3.51 18.39
CA GLU A 363 16.38 -4.35 18.72
C GLU A 363 15.18 -3.48 19.05
N GLN A 364 14.02 -3.88 18.57
CA GLN A 364 12.75 -3.23 18.85
C GLN A 364 11.99 -4.08 19.86
N LEU A 365 11.59 -3.47 20.98
CA LEU A 365 10.75 -4.09 21.99
C LEU A 365 9.55 -3.17 22.27
N ASP A 366 8.40 -3.46 21.66
CA ASP A 366 7.18 -2.66 21.76
C ASP A 366 7.43 -1.15 21.54
N ASN A 367 7.38 -0.37 22.63
CA ASN A 367 7.56 1.09 22.68
C ASN A 367 9.02 1.53 22.97
N LEU A 368 9.98 0.61 22.93
CA LEU A 368 11.38 0.87 23.23
C LEU A 368 12.28 0.46 22.06
N ILE A 369 13.39 1.18 21.92
CA ILE A 369 14.50 0.84 21.05
C ILE A 369 15.71 0.53 21.92
N ILE A 370 16.35 -0.61 21.66
CA ILE A 370 17.59 -1.03 22.28
C ILE A 370 18.69 -0.90 21.23
N LYS A 371 19.67 -0.04 21.51
CA LYS A 371 20.85 0.14 20.66
C LYS A 371 22.08 -0.36 21.39
N SER A 372 22.73 -1.40 20.86
CA SER A 372 23.92 -1.99 21.48
C SER A 372 25.16 -1.88 20.58
N SER A 373 26.30 -1.61 21.22
CA SER A 373 27.64 -1.52 20.60
C SER A 373 28.73 -1.70 21.65
N SER A 374 29.99 -1.68 21.23
CA SER A 374 31.08 -1.53 22.18
C SER A 374 30.94 -0.23 22.98
N THR A 375 31.32 -0.26 24.26
CA THR A 375 31.20 0.88 25.18
C THR A 375 31.93 2.11 24.65
N ASP A 376 33.07 1.93 23.97
CA ASP A 376 33.82 3.04 23.38
C ASP A 376 33.08 3.79 22.27
N TYR A 377 32.24 3.10 21.49
CA TYR A 377 31.43 3.75 20.45
C TYR A 377 30.22 4.48 21.03
N LEU A 378 29.63 3.98 22.13
CA LEU A 378 28.41 4.57 22.71
C LEU A 378 28.66 5.60 23.81
N LYS A 379 29.86 5.70 24.38
CA LYS A 379 30.15 6.58 25.53
C LYS A 379 29.67 8.03 25.35
N SER A 380 29.85 8.61 24.16
CA SER A 380 29.45 10.00 23.89
C SER A 380 27.93 10.15 23.75
N GLU A 381 27.27 9.15 23.18
CA GLU A 381 25.82 9.14 23.02
C GLU A 381 25.12 8.87 24.37
N ILE A 382 25.69 7.97 25.19
CA ILE A 382 25.29 7.76 26.59
C ILE A 382 25.37 9.08 27.37
N TYR A 383 26.53 9.75 27.32
CA TYR A 383 26.71 11.03 27.99
C TYR A 383 25.68 12.07 27.51
N PHE A 384 25.42 12.12 26.19
CA PHE A 384 24.41 13.02 25.64
C PHE A 384 23.03 12.78 26.26
N TYR A 385 22.53 11.53 26.23
CA TYR A 385 21.20 11.20 26.75
C TYR A 385 21.07 11.38 28.28
N GLU A 386 22.14 11.16 29.05
CA GLU A 386 22.15 11.38 30.50
C GLU A 386 22.17 12.86 30.89
N ASN A 387 22.61 13.76 29.99
CA ASN A 387 22.86 15.16 30.30
C ASN A 387 22.03 16.15 29.45
N ILE A 388 20.95 15.69 28.79
CA ILE A 388 20.09 16.58 28.00
C ILE A 388 19.46 17.65 28.93
N PRO A 389 19.58 18.95 28.62
CA PRO A 389 18.92 19.99 29.40
C PRO A 389 17.40 19.82 29.40
N SER A 390 16.78 19.98 30.56
CA SER A 390 15.33 19.81 30.73
C SER A 390 14.51 20.68 29.77
N SER A 391 15.01 21.87 29.42
CA SER A 391 14.39 22.83 28.50
C SER A 391 14.23 22.35 27.05
N ILE A 392 14.98 21.32 26.64
CA ILE A 392 14.94 20.73 25.30
C ILE A 392 14.77 19.22 25.31
N SER A 393 14.58 18.62 26.49
CA SER A 393 14.46 17.17 26.65
C SER A 393 13.28 16.55 25.90
N ASP A 394 12.22 17.32 25.66
CA ASP A 394 11.06 16.94 24.86
C ASP A 394 11.35 16.79 23.35
N LEU A 395 12.50 17.29 22.88
CA LEU A 395 12.91 17.21 21.47
C LEU A 395 13.68 15.93 21.14
N PHE A 396 14.02 15.11 22.13
CA PHE A 396 14.83 13.91 21.98
C PHE A 396 14.13 12.69 22.59
N PRO A 397 14.45 11.47 22.12
CA PRO A 397 13.93 10.25 22.73
C PRO A 397 14.26 10.20 24.23
N LYS A 398 13.25 10.00 25.07
CA LYS A 398 13.42 9.75 26.50
C LYS A 398 14.29 8.52 26.73
N LEU A 399 15.37 8.71 27.48
CA LEU A 399 16.19 7.62 27.98
C LEU A 399 15.40 6.81 29.01
N ASN A 400 15.29 5.49 28.81
CA ASN A 400 14.71 4.59 29.81
C ASN A 400 15.77 4.13 30.80
N ARG A 401 16.85 3.54 30.29
CA ARG A 401 18.00 3.08 31.09
C ARG A 401 19.19 2.75 30.20
N ILE A 402 20.35 2.56 30.82
CA ILE A 402 21.58 2.11 30.17
C ILE A 402 22.03 0.80 30.84
N GLU A 403 22.37 -0.19 30.04
CA GLU A 403 22.90 -1.47 30.50
C GLU A 403 24.34 -1.61 29.99
N THR A 404 25.31 -1.89 30.87
CA THR A 404 26.72 -2.05 30.47
C THR A 404 27.25 -3.37 31.01
N ASN A 405 27.74 -4.21 30.09
CA ASN A 405 28.45 -5.43 30.41
C ASN A 405 29.96 -5.16 30.35
N GLN A 406 30.56 -4.93 31.52
CA GLN A 406 31.99 -4.61 31.64
C GLN A 406 32.90 -5.77 31.18
N VAL A 407 32.44 -7.02 31.26
CA VAL A 407 33.22 -8.20 30.84
C VAL A 407 33.25 -8.33 29.32
N ALA A 408 32.12 -8.04 28.66
CA ALA A 408 32.00 -8.10 27.22
C ALA A 408 32.42 -6.78 26.52
N GLY A 409 32.59 -5.69 27.26
CA GLY A 409 32.89 -4.37 26.70
C GLY A 409 31.74 -3.79 25.86
N ILE A 410 30.50 -4.18 26.15
CA ILE A 410 29.29 -3.80 25.40
C ILE A 410 28.40 -2.94 26.29
N SER A 411 27.87 -1.86 25.72
CA SER A 411 26.82 -1.05 26.33
C SER A 411 25.57 -1.05 25.45
N SER A 412 24.40 -0.99 26.08
CA SER A 412 23.09 -0.89 25.45
C SER A 412 22.37 0.36 25.95
N ILE A 413 21.92 1.21 25.04
CA ILE A 413 21.06 2.36 25.35
C ILE A 413 19.62 1.95 25.07
N ILE A 414 18.76 2.01 26.08
CA ILE A 414 17.34 1.68 25.98
C ILE A 414 16.57 2.99 26.07
N MET A 415 15.89 3.36 25.00
CA MET A 415 15.21 4.65 24.87
C MET A 415 13.80 4.48 24.28
N GLU A 416 12.96 5.50 24.43
CA GLU A 416 11.63 5.51 23.84
C GLU A 416 11.68 5.38 22.31
N ARG A 417 10.73 4.64 21.76
CA ARG A 417 10.51 4.56 20.32
C ARG A 417 9.69 5.77 19.88
N ILE A 418 10.26 6.55 18.96
CA ILE A 418 9.52 7.63 18.29
C ILE A 418 8.81 7.05 17.07
N TYR A 419 7.48 7.09 17.10
CA TYR A 419 6.64 6.73 15.97
C TYR A 419 6.54 7.93 15.02
N GLY A 420 7.31 7.90 13.94
CA GLY A 420 7.30 8.97 12.94
C GLY A 420 8.39 8.80 11.88
N VAL A 421 8.34 9.65 10.87
CA VAL A 421 9.33 9.72 9.79
C VAL A 421 10.22 10.97 9.92
N THR A 422 11.40 10.95 9.30
CA THR A 422 12.33 12.08 9.38
C THR A 422 11.90 13.27 8.53
N PHE A 423 12.37 14.48 8.83
CA PHE A 423 12.12 15.67 8.00
C PHE A 423 12.68 15.55 6.58
N SER A 424 13.87 14.97 6.41
CA SER A 424 14.43 14.68 5.09
C SER A 424 13.51 13.77 4.29
N HIS A 425 12.94 12.77 4.96
CA HIS A 425 12.00 11.84 4.38
C HIS A 425 10.68 12.52 3.99
N LEU A 426 10.15 13.42 4.84
CA LEU A 426 9.00 14.24 4.48
C LEU A 426 9.29 15.12 3.26
N PHE A 427 10.50 15.67 3.15
CA PHE A 427 10.88 16.52 2.02
C PHE A 427 10.99 15.74 0.70
N THR A 428 11.70 14.60 0.70
CA THR A 428 11.90 13.79 -0.51
C THR A 428 10.60 13.21 -1.04
N ASN A 429 9.60 13.04 -0.17
CA ASN A 429 8.30 12.45 -0.49
C ASN A 429 7.15 13.45 -0.59
N LEU A 430 7.42 14.76 -0.71
CA LEU A 430 6.39 15.80 -0.85
C LEU A 430 5.39 15.87 0.32
N CYS A 431 5.80 15.42 1.53
CA CYS A 431 4.99 15.45 2.76
C CYS A 431 5.34 16.60 3.71
N LEU A 432 6.32 17.43 3.37
CA LEU A 432 6.73 18.55 4.19
C LEU A 432 5.81 19.75 3.97
N THR A 433 5.14 20.20 5.03
CA THR A 433 4.34 21.42 5.06
C THR A 433 5.14 22.58 5.65
N ASP A 434 4.69 23.81 5.39
CA ASP A 434 5.30 25.02 5.97
C ASP A 434 5.22 24.99 7.51
N GLY A 435 4.10 24.56 8.09
CA GLY A 435 3.96 24.45 9.55
C GLY A 435 4.92 23.43 10.16
N ARG A 436 5.10 22.26 9.53
CA ARG A 436 6.13 21.29 9.94
C ARG A 436 7.54 21.86 9.82
N LEU A 437 7.85 22.58 8.74
CA LEU A 437 9.15 23.23 8.58
C LEU A 437 9.38 24.28 9.67
N ILE A 438 8.40 25.12 9.95
CA ILE A 438 8.44 26.10 11.05
C ILE A 438 8.65 25.38 12.38
N LYS A 439 7.97 24.26 12.64
CA LYS A 439 8.15 23.44 13.84
C LYS A 439 9.58 22.92 13.97
N LEU A 440 10.21 22.47 12.88
CA LEU A 440 11.63 22.10 12.87
C LEU A 440 12.52 23.29 13.23
N LEU A 441 12.33 24.44 12.59
CA LEU A 441 13.13 25.65 12.80
C LEU A 441 13.00 26.18 14.23
N LEU A 442 11.79 26.15 14.80
CA LEU A 442 11.53 26.53 16.19
C LEU A 442 12.20 25.57 17.17
N SER A 443 12.15 24.25 16.91
CA SER A 443 12.85 23.24 17.71
C SER A 443 14.37 23.44 17.67
N LEU A 444 14.95 23.69 16.49
CA LEU A 444 16.38 23.99 16.34
C LEU A 444 16.77 25.27 17.09
N LYS A 445 15.94 26.31 17.01
CA LYS A 445 16.13 27.55 17.78
C LYS A 445 16.16 27.27 19.28
N ARG A 446 15.27 26.41 19.80
CA ARG A 446 15.28 26.00 21.21
C ARG A 446 16.58 25.30 21.60
N VAL A 447 17.07 24.38 20.77
CA VAL A 447 18.36 23.70 20.99
C VAL A 447 19.51 24.71 21.06
N HIS A 448 19.59 25.65 20.10
CA HIS A 448 20.65 26.66 20.06
C HIS A 448 20.61 27.67 21.20
N LEU A 449 19.44 27.93 21.78
CA LEU A 449 19.27 28.84 22.91
C LEU A 449 19.42 28.13 24.27
N SER A 450 19.50 26.80 24.30
CA SER A 450 19.68 26.06 25.55
C SER A 450 21.08 26.29 26.12
N SER A 451 21.16 26.62 27.40
CA SER A 451 22.42 26.80 28.13
C SER A 451 22.84 25.51 28.83
N SER A 452 24.08 25.05 28.64
CA SER A 452 24.67 24.01 29.49
C SER A 452 25.13 24.60 30.83
N LYS A 453 25.12 23.79 31.89
CA LYS A 453 25.67 24.17 33.21
C LYS A 453 27.20 24.26 33.21
N ASP A 454 27.86 23.62 32.25
CA ASP A 454 29.31 23.61 32.11
C ASP A 454 29.75 24.67 31.10
N SER A 455 30.50 25.66 31.58
CA SER A 455 31.18 26.67 30.76
C SER A 455 32.52 26.14 30.25
N ILE A 456 32.50 25.08 29.46
CA ILE A 456 33.72 24.66 28.75
C ILE A 456 33.74 25.45 27.44
N ASP A 457 34.82 26.19 27.18
CA ASP A 457 35.04 26.88 25.91
C ASP A 457 35.36 25.85 24.80
N LEU A 458 34.33 25.10 24.40
CA LEU A 458 34.36 24.06 23.38
C LEU A 458 34.26 24.63 21.96
N LYS A 459 34.05 25.94 21.83
CA LYS A 459 33.86 26.59 20.53
C LYS A 459 35.06 26.36 19.61
N GLU A 460 36.29 26.50 20.13
CA GLU A 460 37.49 26.25 19.32
C GLU A 460 37.64 24.76 18.92
N ILE A 461 37.39 23.82 19.84
CA ILE A 461 37.65 22.38 19.59
C ILE A 461 36.62 21.76 18.64
N ILE A 462 35.33 22.02 18.85
CA ILE A 462 34.26 21.48 18.00
C ILE A 462 34.30 22.14 16.62
N TYR A 463 34.45 23.47 16.58
CA TYR A 463 34.55 24.18 15.31
C TYR A 463 35.82 23.78 14.54
N ALA A 464 36.96 23.58 15.19
CA ALA A 464 38.18 23.10 14.51
C ALA A 464 38.01 21.69 13.90
N ASN A 465 37.25 20.80 14.54
CA ASN A 465 37.00 19.44 14.03
C ASN A 465 36.07 19.43 12.81
N TYR A 466 35.03 20.27 12.81
CA TYR A 466 34.04 20.31 11.72
C TYR A 466 34.38 21.30 10.59
N SER A 467 35.02 22.44 10.88
CA SER A 467 35.34 23.47 9.88
C SER A 467 36.23 22.94 8.76
N LYS A 468 37.29 22.18 9.09
CA LYS A 468 38.17 21.55 8.09
C LYS A 468 37.41 20.56 7.20
N LYS A 469 36.53 19.76 7.79
CA LYS A 469 35.69 18.79 7.06
C LYS A 469 34.70 19.51 6.13
N MET A 470 34.07 20.58 6.61
CA MET A 470 33.14 21.40 5.84
C MET A 470 33.85 22.12 4.68
N PHE A 471 35.04 22.69 4.91
CA PHE A 471 35.83 23.34 3.86
C PHE A 471 36.29 22.32 2.79
N SER A 472 36.75 21.15 3.21
CA SER A 472 37.11 20.06 2.31
C SER A 472 35.92 19.61 1.45
N ARG A 473 34.75 19.40 2.07
CA ARG A 473 33.52 19.04 1.37
C ARG A 473 33.04 20.15 0.44
N PHE A 474 33.13 21.42 0.83
CA PHE A 474 32.80 22.55 -0.03
C PHE A 474 33.68 22.58 -1.27
N ASN A 475 35.00 22.46 -1.10
CA ASN A 475 35.95 22.48 -2.22
C ASN A 475 35.74 21.29 -3.17
N GLN A 476 35.52 20.09 -2.61
CA GLN A 476 35.26 18.87 -3.38
C GLN A 476 34.01 19.00 -4.26
N PHE A 477 32.98 19.71 -3.80
CA PHE A 477 31.71 19.87 -4.50
C PHE A 477 31.44 21.32 -4.95
N SER A 478 32.50 22.10 -5.15
CA SER A 478 32.42 23.54 -5.41
C SER A 478 31.60 23.88 -6.65
N GLU A 479 31.71 23.10 -7.72
CA GLU A 479 30.89 23.26 -8.94
C GLU A 479 29.39 23.07 -8.68
N ILE A 480 29.01 22.15 -7.79
CA ILE A 480 27.60 21.91 -7.41
C ILE A 480 27.05 23.12 -6.68
N TYR A 481 27.80 23.63 -5.69
CA TYR A 481 27.39 24.81 -4.94
C TYR A 481 27.31 26.06 -5.82
N GLN A 482 28.23 26.26 -6.77
CA GLN A 482 28.16 27.38 -7.73
C GLN A 482 26.95 27.29 -8.67
N LYS A 483 26.57 26.09 -9.11
CA LYS A 483 25.34 25.88 -9.90
C LYS A 483 24.09 26.16 -9.09
N LEU A 484 24.04 25.71 -7.83
CA LEU A 484 22.93 25.98 -6.92
C LEU A 484 22.80 27.48 -6.61
N ASP A 485 23.91 28.18 -6.38
CA ASP A 485 23.90 29.61 -6.08
C ASP A 485 23.36 30.44 -7.26
N LYS A 486 23.74 30.10 -8.49
CA LYS A 486 23.15 30.68 -9.71
C LYS A 486 21.64 30.40 -9.82
N TYR A 487 21.22 29.18 -9.50
CA TYR A 487 19.80 28.81 -9.50
C TYR A 487 19.01 29.68 -8.50
N PHE A 488 19.45 29.77 -7.25
CA PHE A 488 18.78 30.58 -6.22
C PHE A 488 18.79 32.08 -6.56
N GLN A 489 19.89 32.62 -7.09
CA GLN A 489 19.93 34.02 -7.56
C GLN A 489 18.95 34.28 -8.70
N SER A 490 18.81 33.35 -9.66
CA SER A 490 17.82 33.47 -10.74
C SER A 490 16.37 33.31 -10.26
N SER A 491 16.15 32.55 -9.18
CA SER A 491 14.82 32.31 -8.60
C SER A 491 14.29 33.53 -7.83
N ILE A 492 15.17 34.21 -7.09
CA ILE A 492 14.83 35.39 -6.27
C ILE A 492 14.46 36.60 -7.15
N ILE A 493 15.13 36.75 -8.30
CA ILE A 493 14.83 37.83 -9.26
C ILE A 493 13.45 37.62 -9.92
N SER A 494 12.96 36.38 -10.02
CA SER A 494 11.64 36.07 -10.60
C SER A 494 10.44 36.18 -9.64
N SER A 495 10.68 36.45 -8.34
CA SER A 495 9.62 36.59 -7.33
C SER A 495 9.32 38.03 -6.92
N GLU A 496 10.01 39.02 -7.51
CA GLU A 496 9.76 40.46 -7.31
C GLU A 496 9.14 41.16 -8.55
N GLU A 497 8.74 40.40 -9.59
CA GLU A 497 7.83 40.83 -10.67
C GLU A 497 6.49 40.10 -10.56
#